data_AF-A0AAV8E205-F1
#
_entry.id   AF-A0AAV8E205-F1
#
_cell.length_a   1.000
_cell.length_b   1.000
_cell.length_c   1.000
_cell.angle_alpha   90.00
_cell.angle_beta   90.00
_cell.angle_gamma   90.00
#
_symmetry.space_group_name_H-M   'P 1'
#
loop_
_entity.id
_entity.type
_entity.pdbx_description
1 polymer ?
#
loop_
_entity_poly.entity_id
_entity_poly.type
_entity_poly.pdbx_seq_one_letter_code
_entity_poly.pdbx_strand_id
1 'polypeptide(L)'
;MGFKNKYERVDLLKEEEEDEDLEVKWMQRRRSTKKYVYACALFASLNSILLGYDSGVMSGVILYIQKDLNITEFQEEILVGCISVISLIGSLSGGHTSDAIGRKWTMGLGAIVFQSGVIIMTFAPWYSILMIGLLMAGVGMGFCGMISGVYIAEISLAAARGTLTSFIEISINLGILLGYVSNYAFSGLSMHINWRFMLGVGVLPSVFIGIALFVIPESPRWLVMENRLEDARAVLVKLSETDIEVE
;
A
#
# COMPACT_ATOMS: atom_id res chain seq x y z
N MET A 1 64.35 3.98 27.36
CA MET A 1 63.58 3.74 26.12
C MET A 1 62.09 3.50 26.42
N GLY A 2 61.37 4.44 27.06
CA GLY A 2 60.00 4.19 27.56
C GLY A 2 58.92 5.19 27.12
N PHE A 3 59.27 6.26 26.40
CA PHE A 3 58.35 7.36 26.11
C PHE A 3 57.62 7.27 24.76
N LYS A 4 58.16 6.56 23.76
CA LYS A 4 57.48 6.36 22.46
C LYS A 4 56.23 5.47 22.58
N ASN A 5 56.28 4.47 23.46
CA ASN A 5 55.24 3.46 23.65
C ASN A 5 53.96 3.98 24.33
N LYS A 6 54.00 5.20 24.90
CA LYS A 6 52.83 5.80 25.57
C LYS A 6 51.93 6.56 24.59
N TYR A 7 52.52 7.22 23.60
CA TYR A 7 51.75 7.96 22.57
C TYR A 7 51.11 6.99 21.58
N GLU A 8 51.87 5.99 21.13
CA GLU A 8 51.39 4.92 20.24
C GLU A 8 50.21 4.14 20.87
N ARG A 9 50.25 3.91 22.19
CA ARG A 9 49.14 3.27 22.91
C ARG A 9 47.91 4.18 23.06
N VAL A 10 48.10 5.50 23.15
CA VAL A 10 46.98 6.45 23.24
C VAL A 10 46.30 6.62 21.88
N ASP A 11 47.06 6.56 20.79
CA ASP A 11 46.52 6.60 19.43
C ASP A 11 45.75 5.30 19.09
N LEU A 12 46.27 4.13 19.48
CA LEU A 12 45.56 2.85 19.32
C LEU A 12 44.26 2.79 20.12
N LEU A 13 44.24 3.34 21.35
CA LEU A 13 43.00 3.41 22.15
C LEU A 13 41.96 4.37 21.56
N LYS A 14 42.40 5.43 20.86
CA LYS A 14 41.48 6.32 20.14
C LYS A 14 40.94 5.69 18.87
N GLU A 15 41.75 4.92 18.14
CA GLU A 15 41.30 4.15 16.98
C GLU A 15 40.29 3.08 17.41
N GLU A 16 40.53 2.37 18.53
CA GLU A 16 39.58 1.40 19.09
C GLU A 16 38.27 2.06 19.57
N GLU A 17 38.34 3.23 20.23
CA GLU A 17 37.13 3.99 20.64
C GLU A 17 36.35 4.53 19.43
N GLU A 18 37.03 5.00 18.37
CA GLU A 18 36.38 5.44 17.13
C GLU A 18 35.74 4.27 16.37
N ASP A 19 36.38 3.10 16.34
CA ASP A 19 35.85 1.87 15.74
C ASP A 19 34.63 1.33 16.50
N GLU A 20 34.65 1.33 17.83
CA GLU A 20 33.48 0.96 18.65
C GLU A 20 32.31 1.95 18.49
N ASP A 21 32.59 3.26 18.47
CA ASP A 21 31.57 4.30 18.23
C ASP A 21 30.96 4.20 16.83
N LEU A 22 31.77 3.87 15.84
CA LEU A 22 31.31 3.53 14.50
C LEU A 22 30.42 2.29 14.58
N GLU A 23 30.89 1.17 15.15
CA GLU A 23 30.15 -0.09 15.20
C GLU A 23 28.79 0.04 15.89
N VAL A 24 28.71 0.81 16.98
CA VAL A 24 27.45 1.15 17.68
C VAL A 24 26.53 2.00 16.79
N LYS A 25 27.06 3.00 16.08
CA LYS A 25 26.29 3.80 15.10
C LYS A 25 25.81 2.95 13.92
N TRP A 26 26.64 2.05 13.41
CA TRP A 26 26.29 1.08 12.36
C TRP A 26 25.17 0.15 12.83
N MET A 27 25.28 -0.41 14.04
CA MET A 27 24.26 -1.27 14.64
C MET A 27 22.94 -0.52 14.91
N GLN A 28 22.99 0.73 15.38
CA GLN A 28 21.81 1.58 15.57
C GLN A 28 21.14 1.95 14.24
N ARG A 29 21.91 2.35 13.22
CA ARG A 29 21.42 2.58 11.85
C ARG A 29 20.74 1.34 11.29
N ARG A 30 21.41 0.18 11.35
CA ARG A 30 20.90 -1.11 10.90
C ARG A 30 19.56 -1.48 11.56
N ARG A 31 19.41 -1.20 12.85
CA ARG A 31 18.16 -1.45 13.59
C ARG A 31 17.05 -0.47 13.23
N SER A 32 17.39 0.78 12.90
CA SER A 32 16.45 1.81 12.44
C SER A 32 15.96 1.54 11.01
N THR A 33 16.88 1.19 10.09
CA THR A 33 16.58 0.83 8.70
C THR A 33 15.67 -0.38 8.63
N LYS A 34 15.94 -1.43 9.41
CA LYS A 34 15.06 -2.62 9.48
C LYS A 34 13.66 -2.29 9.99
N LYS A 35 13.52 -1.42 11.00
CA LYS A 35 12.20 -0.96 11.48
C LYS A 35 11.45 -0.15 10.42
N TYR A 36 12.17 0.67 9.65
CA TYR A 36 11.61 1.50 8.59
C TYR A 36 11.13 0.67 7.40
N VAL A 37 11.96 -0.28 6.95
CA VAL A 37 11.61 -1.24 5.90
C VAL A 37 10.45 -2.13 6.35
N TYR A 38 10.44 -2.59 7.60
CA TYR A 38 9.29 -3.33 8.14
C TYR A 38 8.03 -2.47 8.17
N ALA A 39 8.09 -1.19 8.55
CA ALA A 39 6.94 -0.30 8.56
C ALA A 39 6.39 -0.06 7.14
N CYS A 40 7.26 0.16 6.16
CA CYS A 40 6.89 0.27 4.75
C CYS A 40 6.29 -1.04 4.21
N ALA A 41 6.87 -2.18 4.57
CA ALA A 41 6.37 -3.50 4.18
C ALA A 41 4.99 -3.79 4.81
N LEU A 42 4.81 -3.51 6.10
CA LEU A 42 3.54 -3.68 6.81
C LEU A 42 2.44 -2.83 6.16
N PHE A 43 2.77 -1.61 5.77
CA PHE A 43 1.82 -0.75 5.08
C PHE A 43 1.49 -1.22 3.67
N ALA A 44 2.51 -1.54 2.86
CA ALA A 44 2.31 -2.05 1.52
C ALA A 44 1.42 -3.31 1.58
N SER A 45 1.67 -4.19 2.54
CA SER A 45 0.83 -5.35 2.83
C SER A 45 -0.59 -5.00 3.23
N LEU A 46 -0.82 -4.00 4.08
CA LEU A 46 -2.17 -3.58 4.47
C LEU A 46 -2.96 -3.07 3.26
N ASN A 47 -2.36 -2.21 2.44
CA ASN A 47 -2.99 -1.71 1.22
C ASN A 47 -3.32 -2.86 0.24
N SER A 48 -2.39 -3.80 0.10
CA SER A 48 -2.57 -5.01 -0.71
C SER A 48 -3.63 -5.96 -0.18
N ILE A 49 -3.71 -6.14 1.14
CA ILE A 49 -4.77 -6.92 1.80
C ILE A 49 -6.13 -6.29 1.52
N LEU A 50 -6.27 -4.96 1.59
CA LEU A 50 -7.53 -4.27 1.30
C LEU A 50 -7.97 -4.51 -0.15
N LEU A 51 -7.09 -4.26 -1.12
CA LEU A 51 -7.38 -4.50 -2.54
C LEU A 51 -7.80 -5.95 -2.82
N GLY A 52 -7.15 -6.90 -2.16
CA GLY A 52 -7.53 -8.32 -2.22
C GLY A 52 -8.87 -8.61 -1.54
N TYR A 53 -9.11 -8.03 -0.37
CA TYR A 53 -10.35 -8.18 0.39
C TYR A 53 -11.56 -7.74 -0.41
N ASP A 54 -11.50 -6.56 -1.03
CA ASP A 54 -12.64 -6.05 -1.81
C ASP A 54 -12.92 -6.91 -3.04
N SER A 55 -11.87 -7.40 -3.71
CA SER A 55 -12.02 -8.36 -4.82
C SER A 55 -12.69 -9.66 -4.35
N GLY A 56 -12.30 -10.17 -3.18
CA GLY A 56 -12.89 -11.36 -2.56
C GLY A 56 -14.35 -11.13 -2.14
N VAL A 57 -14.66 -10.01 -1.48
CA VAL A 57 -16.02 -9.67 -1.05
C VAL A 57 -16.94 -9.50 -2.25
N MET A 58 -16.53 -8.75 -3.28
CA MET A 58 -17.33 -8.52 -4.49
C MET A 58 -17.75 -9.82 -5.17
N SER A 59 -16.88 -10.84 -5.20
CA SER A 59 -17.19 -12.13 -5.79
C SER A 59 -18.34 -12.90 -5.10
N GLY A 60 -18.54 -12.69 -3.80
CA GLY A 60 -19.68 -13.27 -3.07
C GLY A 60 -20.90 -12.36 -3.08
N VAL A 61 -20.68 -11.05 -2.98
CA VAL A 61 -21.73 -10.03 -2.94
C VAL A 61 -22.52 -9.96 -4.25
N ILE A 62 -21.88 -10.15 -5.41
CA ILE A 62 -22.53 -10.14 -6.73
C ILE A 62 -23.72 -11.12 -6.79
N LEU A 63 -23.57 -12.32 -6.21
CA LEU A 63 -24.60 -13.37 -6.18
C LEU A 63 -25.83 -12.97 -5.34
N TYR A 64 -25.61 -12.18 -4.29
CA TYR A 64 -26.71 -11.66 -3.47
C TYR A 64 -27.37 -10.46 -4.14
N ILE A 65 -26.59 -9.55 -4.73
CA ILE A 65 -27.08 -8.38 -5.49
C ILE A 65 -27.99 -8.83 -6.64
N GLN A 66 -27.59 -9.86 -7.38
CA GLN A 66 -28.38 -10.41 -8.48
C GLN A 66 -29.77 -10.86 -8.01
N LYS A 67 -29.84 -11.57 -6.88
CA LYS A 67 -31.09 -12.08 -6.29
C LYS A 67 -31.93 -10.98 -5.63
N ASP A 68 -31.28 -10.00 -5.02
CA ASP A 68 -31.92 -8.93 -4.26
C ASP A 68 -32.61 -7.91 -5.18
N LEU A 69 -31.90 -7.51 -6.24
CA LEU A 69 -32.34 -6.50 -7.19
C LEU A 69 -33.00 -7.08 -8.45
N ASN A 70 -33.13 -8.42 -8.54
CA ASN A 70 -33.61 -9.14 -9.74
C ASN A 70 -32.93 -8.65 -11.03
N ILE A 71 -31.60 -8.49 -10.97
CA ILE A 71 -30.79 -8.00 -12.08
C ILE A 71 -30.62 -9.12 -13.10
N THR A 72 -30.77 -8.81 -14.39
CA THR A 72 -30.55 -9.77 -15.48
C THR A 72 -29.09 -10.19 -15.52
N GLU A 73 -28.78 -11.45 -15.87
CA GLU A 73 -27.40 -11.95 -16.05
C GLU A 73 -26.55 -11.01 -16.94
N PHE A 74 -27.12 -10.47 -18.02
CA PHE A 74 -26.44 -9.51 -18.88
C PHE A 74 -26.00 -8.21 -18.16
N GLN A 75 -26.80 -7.72 -17.22
CA GLN A 75 -26.45 -6.52 -16.43
C GLN A 75 -25.36 -6.83 -15.42
N GLU A 76 -25.36 -8.02 -14.83
CA GLU A 76 -24.29 -8.48 -13.95
C GLU A 76 -22.96 -8.60 -14.71
N GLU A 77 -22.97 -9.19 -15.90
CA GLU A 77 -21.78 -9.31 -16.76
C GLU A 77 -21.22 -7.93 -17.13
N ILE A 78 -22.09 -6.97 -17.47
CA ILE A 78 -21.66 -5.58 -17.72
C ILE A 78 -21.04 -4.97 -16.47
N LEU A 79 -21.65 -5.19 -15.30
CA LEU A 79 -21.19 -4.64 -14.03
C LEU A 79 -19.79 -5.18 -13.70
N VAL A 80 -19.57 -6.49 -13.77
CA VAL A 80 -18.25 -7.10 -13.51
C VAL A 80 -17.26 -6.76 -14.62
N GLY A 81 -17.67 -6.75 -15.89
CA GLY A 81 -16.77 -6.49 -17.02
C GLY A 81 -16.29 -5.04 -17.10
N CYS A 82 -17.13 -4.07 -16.73
CA CYS A 82 -16.78 -2.67 -16.84
C CYS A 82 -15.62 -2.28 -15.92
N ILE A 83 -15.46 -2.95 -14.77
CA ILE A 83 -14.43 -2.64 -13.77
C ILE A 83 -13.03 -2.68 -14.38
N SER A 84 -12.76 -3.63 -15.29
CA SER A 84 -11.47 -3.78 -15.96
C SER A 84 -11.16 -2.60 -16.87
N VAL A 85 -12.17 -2.13 -17.62
CA VAL A 85 -12.03 -0.97 -18.53
C VAL A 85 -11.82 0.31 -17.72
N ILE A 86 -12.55 0.48 -16.63
CA ILE A 86 -12.46 1.66 -15.77
C ILE A 86 -11.14 1.67 -15.00
N SER A 87 -10.70 0.51 -14.50
CA SER A 87 -9.41 0.34 -13.85
C SER A 87 -8.26 0.65 -14.80
N LEU A 88 -8.36 0.26 -16.08
CA LEU A 88 -7.40 0.65 -17.11
C LEU A 88 -7.31 2.18 -17.24
N ILE A 89 -8.45 2.87 -17.40
CA ILE A 89 -8.49 4.34 -17.49
C ILE A 89 -7.94 4.99 -16.20
N GLY A 90 -8.28 4.43 -15.05
CA GLY A 90 -7.77 4.85 -13.74
C GLY A 90 -6.25 4.71 -13.64
N SER A 91 -5.68 3.59 -14.08
CA SER A 91 -4.24 3.36 -14.07
C SER A 91 -3.47 4.32 -14.97
N LEU A 92 -3.99 4.60 -16.18
CA LEU A 92 -3.41 5.56 -17.13
C LEU A 92 -3.38 6.98 -16.54
N SER A 93 -4.46 7.40 -15.89
CA SER A 93 -4.55 8.72 -15.26
C SER A 93 -3.75 8.79 -13.96
N GLY A 94 -3.63 7.67 -13.25
CA GLY A 94 -2.87 7.52 -12.01
C GLY A 94 -1.37 7.75 -12.21
N GLY A 95 -0.82 7.35 -13.36
CA GLY A 95 0.59 7.60 -13.72
C GLY A 95 0.94 9.07 -13.74
N HIS A 96 0.25 9.84 -14.59
CA HIS A 96 0.47 11.29 -14.67
C HIS A 96 0.21 12.01 -13.34
N THR A 97 -0.82 11.60 -12.60
CA THR A 97 -1.14 12.21 -11.30
C THR A 97 -0.06 11.91 -10.26
N SER A 98 0.48 10.69 -10.25
CA SER A 98 1.55 10.27 -9.34
C SER A 98 2.87 10.99 -9.57
N ASP A 99 3.14 11.39 -10.82
CA ASP A 99 4.31 12.20 -11.13
C ASP A 99 4.15 13.66 -10.73
N ALA A 100 2.94 14.21 -10.80
CA ALA A 100 2.66 15.60 -10.46
C ALA A 100 2.46 15.88 -8.95
N ILE A 101 1.76 15.01 -8.22
CA ILE A 101 1.34 15.24 -6.81
C ILE A 101 2.20 14.44 -5.82
N GLY A 102 2.91 13.42 -6.31
CA GLY A 102 3.67 12.49 -5.49
C GLY A 102 2.93 11.18 -5.25
N ARG A 103 3.69 10.13 -4.96
CA ARG A 103 3.21 8.74 -4.86
C ARG A 103 2.29 8.55 -3.65
N LYS A 104 2.66 9.09 -2.48
CA LYS A 104 1.89 8.98 -1.23
C LYS A 104 0.53 9.65 -1.36
N TRP A 105 0.50 10.89 -1.83
CA TRP A 105 -0.73 11.66 -1.98
C TRP A 105 -1.64 11.06 -3.04
N THR A 106 -1.06 10.49 -4.09
CA THR A 106 -1.85 9.81 -5.13
C THR A 106 -2.42 8.48 -4.63
N MET A 107 -1.70 7.71 -3.80
CA MET A 107 -2.27 6.56 -3.08
C MET A 107 -3.43 6.99 -2.17
N GLY A 108 -3.28 8.10 -1.44
CA GLY A 108 -4.33 8.62 -0.58
C GLY A 108 -5.58 9.06 -1.35
N LEU A 109 -5.40 9.77 -2.47
CA LEU A 109 -6.50 10.17 -3.34
C LEU A 109 -7.20 8.95 -3.95
N GLY A 110 -6.43 7.95 -4.40
CA GLY A 110 -6.95 6.69 -4.90
C GLY A 110 -7.78 5.95 -3.83
N ALA A 111 -7.27 5.87 -2.59
CA ALA A 111 -7.96 5.24 -1.48
C ALA A 111 -9.27 5.97 -1.11
N ILE A 112 -9.29 7.31 -1.12
CA ILE A 112 -10.50 8.09 -0.86
C ILE A 112 -11.55 7.88 -1.95
N VAL A 113 -11.14 7.93 -3.23
CA VAL A 113 -12.03 7.69 -4.38
C VAL A 113 -12.60 6.27 -4.31
N PHE A 114 -11.72 5.29 -4.05
CA PHE A 114 -12.11 3.91 -3.86
C PHE A 114 -13.16 3.77 -2.74
N GLN A 115 -12.87 4.36 -1.58
CA GLN A 115 -13.71 4.25 -0.40
C GLN A 115 -15.08 4.91 -0.59
N SER A 116 -15.12 6.06 -1.26
CA SER A 116 -16.38 6.70 -1.62
C SER A 116 -17.24 5.81 -2.53
N GLY A 117 -16.61 5.10 -3.47
CA GLY A 117 -17.28 4.12 -4.33
C GLY A 117 -17.90 2.97 -3.52
N VAL A 118 -17.14 2.37 -2.59
CA VAL A 118 -17.63 1.29 -1.71
C VAL A 118 -18.79 1.75 -0.83
N ILE A 119 -18.73 2.98 -0.28
CA ILE A 119 -19.83 3.54 0.51
C ILE A 119 -21.08 3.73 -0.35
N ILE A 120 -20.93 4.29 -1.56
CA ILE A 120 -22.06 4.46 -2.50
C ILE A 120 -22.68 3.10 -2.85
N MET A 121 -21.86 2.07 -3.09
CA MET A 121 -22.34 0.70 -3.34
C MET A 121 -23.08 0.13 -2.13
N THR A 122 -22.56 0.34 -0.92
CA THR A 122 -23.16 -0.16 0.33
C THR A 122 -24.57 0.38 0.56
N PHE A 123 -24.82 1.63 0.19
CA PHE A 123 -26.13 2.27 0.34
C PHE A 123 -27.00 2.21 -0.92
N ALA A 124 -26.57 1.50 -1.96
CA ALA A 124 -27.24 1.51 -3.26
C ALA A 124 -28.66 0.91 -3.19
N PRO A 125 -29.70 1.68 -3.55
CA PRO A 125 -31.09 1.20 -3.63
C PRO A 125 -31.49 0.63 -5.01
N TRP A 126 -30.74 0.93 -6.08
CA TRP A 126 -31.01 0.44 -7.44
C TRP A 126 -29.71 0.31 -8.26
N TYR A 127 -29.79 -0.46 -9.37
CA TYR A 127 -28.65 -0.81 -10.24
C TYR A 127 -27.78 0.38 -10.68
N SER A 128 -28.39 1.52 -11.03
CA SER A 128 -27.64 2.71 -11.49
C SER A 128 -26.70 3.28 -10.42
N ILE A 129 -27.09 3.26 -9.14
CA ILE A 129 -26.22 3.74 -8.05
C ILE A 129 -25.10 2.74 -7.79
N LEU A 130 -25.40 1.44 -7.89
CA LEU A 130 -24.40 0.37 -7.84
C LEU A 130 -23.33 0.57 -8.93
N MET A 131 -23.76 0.84 -10.16
CA MET A 131 -22.86 1.15 -11.27
C MET A 131 -21.99 2.36 -10.96
N ILE A 132 -22.56 3.49 -10.51
CA ILE A 132 -21.78 4.70 -10.17
C ILE A 132 -20.74 4.40 -9.08
N GLY A 133 -21.13 3.69 -8.02
CA GLY A 133 -20.20 3.30 -6.97
C GLY A 133 -19.07 2.41 -7.49
N LEU A 134 -19.39 1.48 -8.39
CA LEU A 134 -18.40 0.62 -9.03
C LEU A 134 -17.49 1.38 -10.00
N LEU A 135 -18.00 2.39 -10.72
CA LEU A 135 -17.18 3.27 -11.54
C LEU A 135 -16.12 3.97 -10.68
N MET A 136 -16.55 4.53 -9.54
CA MET A 136 -15.65 5.23 -8.62
C MET A 136 -14.64 4.26 -7.98
N ALA A 137 -15.10 3.09 -7.52
CA ALA A 137 -14.23 2.07 -6.97
C ALA A 137 -13.23 1.53 -8.00
N GLY A 138 -13.66 1.32 -9.25
CA GLY A 138 -12.80 0.88 -10.34
C GLY A 138 -11.68 1.88 -10.64
N VAL A 139 -11.99 3.18 -10.67
CA VAL A 139 -10.96 4.23 -10.82
C VAL A 139 -9.98 4.19 -9.65
N GLY A 140 -10.48 4.15 -8.41
CA GLY A 140 -9.64 4.10 -7.21
C GLY A 140 -8.73 2.86 -7.18
N MET A 141 -9.25 1.70 -7.58
CA MET A 141 -8.50 0.45 -7.69
C MET A 141 -7.39 0.55 -8.74
N GLY A 142 -7.68 1.13 -9.91
CA GLY A 142 -6.69 1.34 -10.97
C GLY A 142 -5.56 2.29 -10.55
N PHE A 143 -5.90 3.38 -9.86
CA PHE A 143 -4.92 4.30 -9.27
C PHE A 143 -4.03 3.58 -8.26
N CYS A 144 -4.63 2.94 -7.25
CA CYS A 144 -3.88 2.29 -6.18
C CYS A 144 -3.00 1.14 -6.69
N GLY A 145 -3.50 0.34 -7.65
CA GLY A 145 -2.77 -0.78 -8.24
C GLY A 145 -1.49 -0.34 -8.94
N MET A 146 -1.58 0.69 -9.80
CA MET A 146 -0.41 1.22 -10.51
C MET A 146 0.61 1.84 -9.55
N ILE A 147 0.15 2.68 -8.61
CA ILE A 147 1.04 3.41 -7.71
C ILE A 147 1.73 2.46 -6.73
N SER A 148 1.03 1.43 -6.25
CA SER A 148 1.64 0.43 -5.36
C SER A 148 2.88 -0.18 -6.01
N GLY A 149 2.78 -0.61 -7.28
CA GLY A 149 3.92 -1.16 -8.03
C GLY A 149 5.10 -0.19 -8.14
N VAL A 150 4.83 1.07 -8.47
CA VAL A 150 5.85 2.12 -8.60
C VAL A 150 6.51 2.42 -7.25
N TYR A 151 5.71 2.58 -6.20
CA TYR A 151 6.19 2.89 -4.85
C TYR A 151 7.13 1.80 -4.32
N ILE A 152 6.78 0.53 -4.52
CA ILE A 152 7.64 -0.61 -4.13
C ILE A 152 8.93 -0.61 -4.95
N ALA A 153 8.85 -0.38 -6.26
CA ALA A 153 10.03 -0.34 -7.12
C ALA A 153 11.02 0.76 -6.70
N GLU A 154 10.50 1.89 -6.20
CA GLU A 154 11.27 3.05 -5.75
C GLU A 154 11.83 2.92 -4.32
N ILE A 155 11.21 2.08 -3.47
CA ILE A 155 11.61 1.88 -2.06
C ILE A 155 12.42 0.59 -1.86
N SER A 156 12.29 -0.37 -2.77
CA SER A 156 13.03 -1.63 -2.66
C SER A 156 14.51 -1.48 -3.01
N LEU A 157 15.38 -1.89 -2.08
CA LEU A 157 16.79 -2.10 -2.38
C LEU A 157 16.92 -3.18 -3.46
N ALA A 158 17.92 -3.02 -4.35
CA ALA A 158 18.13 -3.90 -5.50
C ALA A 158 18.18 -5.39 -5.13
N ALA A 159 18.73 -5.73 -3.95
CA ALA A 159 18.85 -7.10 -3.47
C ALA A 159 17.54 -7.70 -2.89
N ALA A 160 16.60 -6.88 -2.40
CA ALA A 160 15.39 -7.35 -1.70
C ALA A 160 14.09 -7.10 -2.49
N ARG A 161 14.17 -6.48 -3.67
CA ARG A 161 13.03 -6.14 -4.52
C ARG A 161 12.11 -7.33 -4.81
N GLY A 162 12.69 -8.50 -5.14
CA GLY A 162 11.89 -9.70 -5.37
C GLY A 162 11.09 -10.15 -4.14
N THR A 163 11.73 -10.16 -2.97
CA THR A 163 11.09 -10.58 -1.72
C THR A 163 9.96 -9.64 -1.30
N LEU A 164 10.14 -8.32 -1.45
CA LEU A 164 9.10 -7.34 -1.13
C LEU A 164 7.89 -7.45 -2.06
N THR A 165 8.12 -7.64 -3.36
CA THR A 165 7.03 -7.85 -4.32
C THR A 165 6.25 -9.13 -4.02
N SER A 166 6.94 -10.24 -3.73
CA SER A 166 6.26 -11.49 -3.35
C SER A 166 5.47 -11.36 -2.06
N PHE A 167 5.97 -10.61 -1.07
CA PHE A 167 5.25 -10.37 0.19
C PHE A 167 3.93 -9.65 -0.04
N ILE A 168 3.90 -8.75 -1.03
CA ILE A 168 2.71 -8.00 -1.43
C ILE A 168 1.70 -8.91 -2.11
N GLU A 169 2.13 -9.78 -3.01
CA GLU A 169 1.23 -10.78 -3.62
C GLU A 169 0.64 -11.74 -2.59
N ILE A 170 1.44 -12.20 -1.61
CA ILE A 170 0.94 -13.01 -0.49
C ILE A 170 -0.12 -12.23 0.29
N SER A 171 0.11 -10.93 0.51
CA SER A 171 -0.82 -10.04 1.21
C SER A 171 -2.14 -9.87 0.44
N ILE A 172 -2.09 -9.74 -0.90
CA ILE A 172 -3.30 -9.71 -1.75
C ILE A 172 -4.09 -11.02 -1.60
N ASN A 173 -3.42 -12.16 -1.72
CA ASN A 173 -4.08 -13.47 -1.61
C ASN A 173 -4.69 -13.69 -0.22
N LEU A 174 -4.01 -13.23 0.84
CA LEU A 174 -4.54 -13.25 2.19
C LEU A 174 -5.79 -12.36 2.32
N GLY A 175 -5.79 -11.18 1.68
CA GLY A 175 -6.95 -10.31 1.58
C GLY A 175 -8.14 -11.00 0.90
N ILE A 176 -7.93 -11.62 -0.26
CA ILE A 176 -8.97 -12.37 -0.97
C ILE A 176 -9.56 -13.47 -0.08
N LEU A 177 -8.71 -14.22 0.63
CA LEU A 177 -9.15 -15.25 1.56
C LEU A 177 -10.02 -14.66 2.69
N LEU A 178 -9.60 -13.53 3.28
CA LEU A 178 -10.39 -12.83 4.31
C LEU A 178 -11.73 -12.34 3.75
N GLY A 179 -11.77 -11.92 2.49
CA GLY A 179 -13.01 -11.57 1.79
C GLY A 179 -13.96 -12.76 1.68
N TYR A 180 -13.46 -13.93 1.27
CA TYR A 180 -14.27 -15.15 1.24
C TYR A 180 -14.73 -15.61 2.62
N VAL A 181 -13.87 -15.53 3.64
CA VAL A 181 -14.24 -15.84 5.03
C VAL A 181 -15.33 -14.91 5.52
N SER A 182 -15.26 -13.62 5.18
CA SER A 182 -16.29 -12.64 5.52
C SER A 182 -17.60 -12.96 4.79
N ASN A 183 -17.55 -13.28 3.50
CA ASN A 183 -18.71 -13.72 2.75
C ASN A 183 -19.37 -14.96 3.37
N TYR A 184 -18.57 -15.93 3.82
CA TYR A 184 -19.07 -17.12 4.50
C TYR A 184 -19.69 -16.77 5.87
N ALA A 185 -19.01 -15.96 6.69
CA ALA A 185 -19.49 -15.56 8.01
C ALA A 185 -20.82 -14.78 7.94
N PHE A 186 -20.98 -13.91 6.95
CA PHE A 186 -22.19 -13.11 6.77
C PHE A 186 -23.24 -13.79 5.88
N SER A 187 -22.95 -14.97 5.29
CA SER A 187 -23.92 -15.72 4.47
C SER A 187 -25.18 -16.16 5.23
N GLY A 188 -25.10 -16.27 6.56
CA GLY A 188 -26.21 -16.69 7.43
C GLY A 188 -27.21 -15.59 7.82
N LEU A 189 -26.96 -14.33 7.48
CA LEU A 189 -27.89 -13.23 7.75
C LEU A 189 -28.95 -13.11 6.62
N SER A 190 -29.91 -12.18 6.73
CA SER A 190 -30.99 -12.02 5.75
C SER A 190 -30.52 -11.42 4.41
N MET A 191 -31.04 -11.97 3.30
CA MET A 191 -30.60 -11.70 1.91
C MET A 191 -30.49 -10.21 1.54
N HIS A 192 -31.43 -9.38 2.02
CA HIS A 192 -31.50 -7.93 1.78
C HIS A 192 -30.46 -7.10 2.54
N ILE A 193 -29.88 -7.65 3.63
CA ILE A 193 -28.98 -6.93 4.55
C ILE A 193 -27.55 -7.47 4.46
N ASN A 194 -27.37 -8.72 4.05
CA ASN A 194 -26.07 -9.39 3.96
C ASN A 194 -25.06 -8.62 3.14
N TRP A 195 -25.43 -8.31 1.90
CA TRP A 195 -24.49 -7.76 0.94
C TRP A 195 -24.05 -6.34 1.32
N ARG A 196 -24.91 -5.56 1.98
CA ARG A 196 -24.58 -4.24 2.51
C ARG A 196 -23.62 -4.30 3.69
N PHE A 197 -23.82 -5.24 4.62
CA PHE A 197 -22.86 -5.44 5.71
C PHE A 197 -21.54 -6.04 5.22
N MET A 198 -21.56 -6.93 4.24
CA MET A 198 -20.35 -7.49 3.62
C MET A 198 -19.47 -6.38 3.00
N LEU A 199 -20.08 -5.45 2.26
CA LEU A 199 -19.39 -4.26 1.74
C LEU A 199 -19.00 -3.27 2.84
N GLY A 200 -19.89 -3.06 3.83
CA GLY A 200 -19.67 -2.16 4.96
C GLY A 200 -18.50 -2.55 5.86
N VAL A 201 -18.25 -3.84 6.04
CA VAL A 201 -17.08 -4.34 6.79
C VAL A 201 -15.77 -4.04 6.05
N GLY A 202 -15.78 -3.92 4.71
CA GLY A 202 -14.63 -3.47 3.92
C GLY A 202 -14.23 -2.02 4.15
N VAL A 203 -15.14 -1.18 4.64
CA VAL A 203 -14.88 0.23 4.99
C VAL A 203 -13.91 0.34 6.18
N LEU A 204 -13.98 -0.59 7.14
CA LEU A 204 -13.17 -0.60 8.36
C LEU A 204 -11.65 -0.66 8.11
N PRO A 205 -11.12 -1.64 7.35
CA PRO A 205 -9.70 -1.70 7.04
C PRO A 205 -9.23 -0.50 6.19
N SER A 206 -10.10 0.08 5.37
CA SER A 206 -9.78 1.27 4.57
C SER A 206 -9.59 2.54 5.40
N VAL A 207 -10.41 2.75 6.43
CA VAL A 207 -10.20 3.87 7.39
C VAL A 207 -8.84 3.75 8.08
N PHE A 208 -8.42 2.52 8.42
CA PHE A 208 -7.11 2.28 9.02
C PHE A 208 -5.97 2.63 8.07
N ILE A 209 -6.11 2.35 6.77
CA ILE A 209 -5.13 2.71 5.73
C ILE A 209 -5.09 4.23 5.53
N GLY A 210 -6.24 4.91 5.55
CA GLY A 210 -6.32 6.37 5.49
C GLY A 210 -5.49 7.04 6.59
N ILE A 211 -5.51 6.48 7.81
CA ILE A 211 -4.68 6.95 8.93
C ILE A 211 -3.21 6.59 8.71
N ALA A 212 -2.93 5.36 8.27
CA ALA A 212 -1.57 4.88 8.05
C ALA A 212 -0.83 5.68 6.97
N LEU A 213 -1.53 6.18 5.95
CA LEU A 213 -0.99 7.07 4.91
C LEU A 213 -0.33 8.33 5.49
N PHE A 214 -0.86 8.92 6.57
CA PHE A 214 -0.25 10.12 7.16
C PHE A 214 1.13 9.87 7.75
N VAL A 215 1.39 8.64 8.23
CA VAL A 215 2.65 8.25 8.90
C VAL A 215 3.78 7.98 7.90
N ILE A 216 3.45 7.84 6.61
CA ILE A 216 4.37 7.25 5.62
C ILE A 216 5.22 8.29 4.91
N PRO A 217 6.50 7.99 4.63
CA PRO A 217 7.34 8.84 3.83
C PRO A 217 6.96 8.80 2.35
N GLU A 218 7.17 9.94 1.69
CA GLU A 218 7.12 10.05 0.24
C GLU A 218 8.22 9.21 -0.41
N SER A 219 8.01 8.82 -1.68
CA SER A 219 9.05 8.11 -2.43
C SER A 219 10.32 8.97 -2.57
N PRO A 220 11.51 8.43 -2.22
CA PRO A 220 12.77 9.17 -2.34
C PRO A 220 13.07 9.59 -3.78
N ARG A 221 12.67 8.79 -4.79
CA ARG A 221 12.87 9.13 -6.21
C ARG A 221 12.04 10.35 -6.64
N TRP A 222 10.80 10.45 -6.15
CA TRP A 222 9.97 11.61 -6.43
C TRP A 222 10.48 12.87 -5.73
N LEU A 223 11.00 12.74 -4.50
CA LEU A 223 11.63 13.85 -3.80
C LEU A 223 12.85 14.42 -4.55
N VAL A 224 13.63 13.56 -5.22
CA VAL A 224 14.72 14.00 -6.11
C VAL A 224 14.18 14.74 -7.33
N MET A 225 13.10 14.24 -7.95
CA MET A 225 12.47 14.89 -9.11
C MET A 225 11.90 16.28 -8.79
N GLU A 226 11.36 16.46 -7.58
CA GLU A 226 10.80 17.73 -7.10
C GLU A 226 11.88 18.69 -6.55
N ASN A 227 13.17 18.39 -6.79
CA ASN A 227 14.32 19.18 -6.35
C ASN A 227 14.46 19.31 -4.82
N ARG A 228 13.81 18.42 -4.04
CA ARG A 228 13.88 18.33 -2.58
C ARG A 228 14.97 17.36 -2.14
N LEU A 229 16.21 17.68 -2.50
CA LEU A 229 17.38 16.80 -2.31
C LEU A 229 17.66 16.47 -0.84
N GLU A 230 17.42 17.39 0.09
CA GLU A 230 17.64 17.13 1.53
C GLU A 230 16.63 16.12 2.09
N ASP A 231 15.37 16.21 1.68
CA ASP A 231 14.33 15.25 2.08
C ASP A 231 14.54 13.89 1.44
N ALA A 232 14.93 13.87 0.15
CA ALA A 232 15.31 12.65 -0.53
C ALA A 232 16.48 11.96 0.17
N ARG A 233 17.52 12.71 0.54
CA ARG A 233 18.68 12.20 1.28
C ARG A 233 18.29 11.71 2.68
N ALA A 234 17.41 12.41 3.38
CA ALA A 234 16.92 11.98 4.69
C ALA A 234 16.10 10.67 4.62
N VAL A 235 15.35 10.46 3.54
CA VAL A 235 14.62 9.20 3.30
C VAL A 235 15.56 8.10 2.85
N LEU A 236 16.51 8.38 1.94
CA LEU A 236 17.52 7.43 1.47
C LEU A 236 18.43 6.94 2.60
N VAL A 237 18.92 7.83 3.47
CA VAL A 237 19.74 7.48 4.65
C VAL A 237 18.96 6.60 5.65
N LYS A 238 17.62 6.69 5.67
CA LYS A 238 16.78 5.79 6.48
C LYS A 238 16.53 4.44 5.80
N LEU A 239 16.75 4.35 4.49
CA LEU A 239 16.51 3.18 3.65
C LEU A 239 17.78 2.37 3.36
N SER A 240 18.93 3.02 3.18
CA SER A 240 20.23 2.38 2.96
C SER A 240 20.91 2.02 4.30
N GLU A 241 21.55 0.84 4.37
CA GLU A 241 22.44 0.48 5.48
C GLU A 241 23.86 1.10 5.29
N THR A 242 24.17 1.66 4.11
CA THR A 242 25.51 2.14 3.74
C THR A 242 25.46 3.49 3.01
N ASP A 243 26.35 4.42 3.36
CA ASP A 243 26.46 5.77 2.76
C ASP A 243 26.91 5.76 1.27
N ILE A 244 27.32 4.60 0.72
CA ILE A 244 27.89 4.44 -0.64
C ILE A 244 26.83 4.53 -1.76
N GLU A 245 25.54 4.27 -1.47
CA GLU A 245 24.44 4.39 -2.45
C GLU A 245 23.83 5.81 -2.51
N VAL A 246 24.35 6.75 -1.71
CA VAL A 246 23.79 8.11 -1.51
C VAL A 246 24.57 9.18 -2.30
N GLU A 247 25.67 8.79 -2.96
CA GLU A 247 26.51 9.64 -3.82
C GLU A 247 26.10 9.54 -5.30
#